data_AF-A0A7C3FJ34-F1
#
_entry.id   AF-A0A7C3FJ34-F1
#
_cell.length_a   1.000
_cell.length_b   1.000
_cell.length_c   1.000
_cell.angle_alpha   90.00
_cell.angle_beta   90.00
_cell.angle_gamma   90.00
#
_symmetry.space_group_name_H-M   'P 1'
#
loop_
_entity.id
_entity.type
_entity.pdbx_description
1 polymer ?
#
loop_
_entity_poly.entity_id
_entity_poly.type
_entity_poly.pdbx_seq_one_letter_code
_entity_poly.pdbx_strand_id
1 'polypeptide(L)'
;MRLNKRILQIITAAGISVWLLAAGMGIILTRSQPGALTEMLVYSMIVPVLVASFAFGRGGGMLAALLSSLISASLAMGQPEALQSPLVQRVLFQIIFFNIVALVTSGLSEREKKAAKSYRDLFDGVPVGLYRAAVSGQILNANQSLVKMLGYPNQKTLLTVNIFDLHASEETRRQELALLRNAGLVQNFSLQLRRYDGTVIWAKANTRAIYDIDGQMIYYEGSLVDVTRQMQLEDQLHQAQKMEAVGRLAGGIAHDFNNIMTAIIGYSSLLLMDMSPSNPLYESLEQIKLSGERAASLTHQLLAFSRKQMLQPQAIDLNKIVANAEEGLRRLMGEDIALITRLSPDLKLVKADPVQIELVITNLATNAQAAMPDGGKLIIETANAAPDEDYAAQHPNIAPGKYVMLLVGDTGRGMDAETQANIFEPFFTTKEVGQGPGLGLSIIHGIIAQSGGHIQVNSKLGQGAVFKIYLPQVG
;
A
#
# COMPACT_ATOMS: atom_id res chain seq x y z
N MET A 1 -37.99 -12.49 -25.70
CA MET A 1 -38.59 -11.76 -24.54
C MET A 1 -39.75 -10.82 -24.89
N ARG A 2 -39.79 -10.12 -26.03
CA ARG A 2 -40.89 -9.16 -26.36
C ARG A 2 -42.23 -9.81 -26.77
N LEU A 3 -42.21 -11.02 -27.33
CA LEU A 3 -43.42 -11.74 -27.79
C LEU A 3 -44.31 -12.20 -26.61
N ASN A 4 -43.71 -12.70 -25.51
CA ASN A 4 -44.44 -13.08 -24.29
C ASN A 4 -45.13 -11.89 -23.61
N LYS A 5 -44.55 -10.67 -23.69
CA LYS A 5 -45.17 -9.48 -23.10
C LYS A 5 -46.45 -9.06 -23.85
N ARG A 6 -46.49 -9.17 -25.18
CA ARG A 6 -47.68 -8.81 -25.98
C ARG A 6 -48.80 -9.84 -25.82
N ILE A 7 -48.49 -11.13 -25.79
CA ILE A 7 -49.48 -12.19 -25.56
C ILE A 7 -50.08 -12.05 -24.15
N LEU A 8 -49.24 -11.80 -23.14
CA LEU A 8 -49.71 -11.54 -21.77
C LEU A 8 -50.60 -10.28 -21.71
N GLN A 9 -50.24 -9.20 -22.41
CA GLN A 9 -51.05 -7.98 -22.49
C GLN A 9 -52.42 -8.21 -23.14
N ILE A 10 -52.50 -9.00 -24.21
CA ILE A 10 -53.76 -9.31 -24.91
C ILE A 10 -54.67 -10.18 -24.04
N ILE A 11 -54.11 -11.22 -23.40
CA ILE A 11 -54.85 -12.07 -22.46
C ILE A 11 -55.37 -11.25 -21.28
N THR A 12 -54.57 -10.30 -20.78
CA THR A 12 -54.99 -9.44 -19.67
C THR A 12 -56.04 -8.40 -20.05
N ALA A 13 -55.97 -7.82 -21.26
CA ALA A 13 -56.99 -6.88 -21.73
C ALA A 13 -58.34 -7.60 -21.91
N ALA A 14 -58.32 -8.80 -22.50
CA ALA A 14 -59.50 -9.65 -22.61
C ALA A 14 -60.07 -10.03 -21.24
N GLY A 15 -59.22 -10.37 -20.26
CA GLY A 15 -59.65 -10.70 -18.90
C GLY A 15 -60.30 -9.53 -18.16
N ILE A 16 -59.75 -8.31 -18.28
CA ILE A 16 -60.32 -7.09 -17.68
C ILE A 16 -61.66 -6.73 -18.35
N SER A 17 -61.78 -6.87 -19.68
CA SER A 17 -63.02 -6.58 -20.41
C SER A 17 -64.14 -7.56 -20.06
N VAL A 18 -63.84 -8.86 -19.95
CA VAL A 18 -64.80 -9.88 -19.51
C VAL A 18 -65.24 -9.63 -18.06
N TRP A 19 -64.32 -9.16 -17.20
CA TRP A 19 -64.64 -8.81 -15.82
C TRP A 19 -65.53 -7.58 -15.69
N LEU A 20 -65.25 -6.50 -16.44
CA LEU A 20 -66.09 -5.30 -16.45
C LEU A 20 -67.50 -5.60 -16.98
N LEU A 21 -67.62 -6.49 -17.97
CA LEU A 21 -68.92 -6.96 -18.48
C LEU A 21 -69.68 -7.77 -17.43
N ALA A 22 -69.00 -8.70 -16.74
CA ALA A 22 -69.62 -9.51 -15.68
C ALA A 22 -70.06 -8.64 -14.48
N ALA A 23 -69.24 -7.67 -14.08
CA ALA A 23 -69.56 -6.72 -13.01
C ALA A 23 -70.74 -5.81 -13.39
N GLY A 24 -70.75 -5.27 -14.62
CA GLY A 24 -71.85 -4.45 -15.12
C GLY A 24 -73.17 -5.23 -15.21
N MET A 25 -73.12 -6.48 -15.71
CA MET A 25 -74.29 -7.36 -15.80
C MET A 25 -74.82 -7.74 -14.42
N GLY A 26 -73.93 -7.94 -13.43
CA GLY A 26 -74.30 -8.20 -12.05
C GLY A 26 -74.98 -7.03 -11.35
N ILE A 27 -74.55 -5.80 -11.60
CA ILE A 27 -75.20 -4.57 -11.08
C ILE A 27 -76.61 -4.41 -11.68
N ILE A 28 -76.79 -4.74 -12.96
CA ILE A 28 -78.10 -4.69 -13.62
C ILE A 28 -79.04 -5.78 -13.07
N LEU A 29 -78.53 -7.00 -12.88
CA LEU A 29 -79.31 -8.14 -12.38
C LEU A 29 -79.73 -7.98 -10.91
N THR A 30 -78.86 -7.44 -10.05
CA THR A 30 -79.17 -7.17 -8.63
C THR A 30 -80.23 -6.08 -8.44
N ARG A 31 -80.37 -5.13 -9.38
CA ARG A 31 -81.51 -4.19 -9.40
C ARG A 31 -82.84 -4.84 -9.77
N SER A 32 -82.82 -5.99 -10.45
CA SER A 32 -84.02 -6.66 -10.96
C SER A 32 -84.55 -7.81 -10.07
N GLN A 33 -83.70 -8.48 -9.29
CA GLN A 33 -84.10 -9.50 -8.30
C GLN A 33 -83.17 -9.49 -7.06
N PRO A 34 -83.62 -9.01 -5.87
CA PRO A 34 -82.70 -8.64 -4.78
C PRO A 34 -82.16 -9.77 -3.88
N GLY A 35 -82.47 -11.06 -4.14
CA GLY A 35 -82.28 -12.12 -3.13
C GLY A 35 -81.13 -13.10 -3.35
N ALA A 36 -80.95 -13.63 -4.56
CA ALA A 36 -80.05 -14.77 -4.82
C ALA A 36 -78.80 -14.43 -5.65
N LEU A 37 -78.79 -13.27 -6.33
CA LEU A 37 -77.73 -12.88 -7.27
C LEU A 37 -76.54 -12.17 -6.59
N THR A 38 -76.73 -11.63 -5.39
CA THR A 38 -75.72 -10.92 -4.60
C THR A 38 -74.60 -11.85 -4.15
N GLU A 39 -74.91 -13.10 -3.78
CA GLU A 39 -73.92 -14.08 -3.30
C GLU A 39 -72.97 -14.55 -4.42
N MET A 40 -73.51 -14.80 -5.62
CA MET A 40 -72.73 -15.27 -6.77
C MET A 40 -71.77 -14.20 -7.32
N LEU A 41 -72.16 -12.93 -7.20
CA LEU A 41 -71.35 -11.77 -7.58
C LEU A 41 -70.11 -11.58 -6.69
N VAL A 42 -70.22 -11.86 -5.40
CA VAL A 42 -69.11 -11.69 -4.45
C VAL A 42 -68.03 -12.76 -4.69
N TYR A 43 -68.40 -14.01 -4.99
CA TYR A 43 -67.43 -15.05 -5.37
C TYR A 43 -66.73 -14.77 -6.71
N SER A 44 -67.42 -14.12 -7.66
CA SER A 44 -66.83 -13.70 -8.94
C SER A 44 -65.71 -12.65 -8.80
N MET A 45 -65.57 -12.00 -7.62
CA MET A 45 -64.55 -11.00 -7.32
C MET A 45 -63.25 -11.59 -6.77
N ILE A 46 -63.23 -12.85 -6.30
CA ILE A 46 -62.04 -13.50 -5.73
C ILE A 46 -61.05 -13.91 -6.82
N VAL A 47 -61.55 -14.47 -7.92
CA VAL A 47 -60.72 -14.96 -9.04
C VAL A 47 -59.93 -13.82 -9.71
N PRO A 48 -60.51 -12.64 -9.99
CA PRO A 48 -59.79 -11.49 -10.55
C PRO A 48 -58.65 -10.98 -9.66
N VAL A 49 -58.80 -10.97 -8.34
CA VAL A 49 -57.75 -10.52 -7.40
C VAL A 49 -56.56 -11.48 -7.42
N LEU A 50 -56.83 -12.79 -7.45
CA LEU A 50 -55.80 -13.82 -7.57
C LEU A 50 -55.09 -13.75 -8.93
N VAL A 51 -55.85 -13.62 -10.02
CA VAL A 51 -55.30 -13.49 -11.39
C VAL A 51 -54.50 -12.19 -11.54
N ALA A 52 -54.97 -11.07 -11.00
CA ALA A 52 -54.26 -9.79 -11.06
C ALA A 52 -52.98 -9.78 -10.23
N SER A 53 -52.98 -10.43 -9.06
CA SER A 53 -51.80 -10.61 -8.22
C SER A 53 -50.74 -11.46 -8.92
N PHE A 54 -51.15 -12.50 -9.65
CA PHE A 54 -50.26 -13.37 -10.40
C PHE A 54 -49.75 -12.73 -11.70
N ALA A 55 -50.60 -12.00 -12.42
CA ALA A 55 -50.27 -11.45 -13.74
C ALA A 55 -49.50 -10.11 -13.69
N PHE A 56 -49.72 -9.28 -12.68
CA PHE A 56 -49.18 -7.90 -12.63
C PHE A 56 -48.25 -7.64 -11.43
N GLY A 57 -47.98 -8.66 -10.60
CA GLY A 57 -47.23 -8.50 -9.36
C GLY A 57 -47.89 -7.51 -8.38
N ARG A 58 -47.11 -6.97 -7.44
CA ARG A 58 -47.58 -6.19 -6.28
C ARG A 58 -48.61 -5.08 -6.59
N GLY A 59 -48.45 -4.34 -7.70
CA GLY A 59 -49.31 -3.20 -8.02
C GLY A 59 -50.72 -3.60 -8.45
N GLY A 60 -50.85 -4.66 -9.26
CA GLY A 60 -52.14 -5.10 -9.76
C GLY A 60 -52.98 -5.85 -8.72
N GLY A 61 -52.34 -6.61 -7.82
CA GLY A 61 -53.02 -7.27 -6.71
C GLY A 61 -53.65 -6.29 -5.71
N MET A 62 -52.90 -5.25 -5.31
CA MET A 62 -53.41 -4.18 -4.43
C MET A 62 -54.54 -3.38 -5.09
N LEU A 63 -54.40 -3.03 -6.37
CA LEU A 63 -55.44 -2.29 -7.09
C LEU A 63 -56.72 -3.11 -7.24
N ALA A 64 -56.60 -4.40 -7.56
CA ALA A 64 -57.74 -5.31 -7.66
C ALA A 64 -58.43 -5.52 -6.30
N ALA A 65 -57.67 -5.62 -5.20
CA ALA A 65 -58.21 -5.75 -3.85
C ALA A 65 -58.89 -4.46 -3.36
N LEU A 66 -58.33 -3.28 -3.67
CA LEU A 66 -58.93 -1.98 -3.38
C LEU A 66 -60.22 -1.77 -4.18
N LEU A 67 -60.21 -2.08 -5.48
CA LEU A 67 -61.40 -2.02 -6.33
C LEU A 67 -62.49 -2.99 -5.85
N SER A 68 -62.13 -4.23 -5.49
CA SER A 68 -63.08 -5.22 -4.95
C SER A 68 -63.67 -4.77 -3.60
N SER A 69 -62.86 -4.15 -2.74
CA SER A 69 -63.31 -3.56 -1.47
C SER A 69 -64.26 -2.37 -1.69
N LEU A 70 -63.94 -1.48 -2.65
CA LEU A 70 -64.78 -0.34 -3.02
C LEU A 70 -66.14 -0.78 -3.60
N ILE A 71 -66.14 -1.80 -4.47
CA ILE A 71 -67.37 -2.38 -5.04
C ILE A 71 -68.20 -3.06 -3.95
N SER A 72 -67.56 -3.81 -3.04
CA SER A 72 -68.24 -4.45 -1.91
C SER A 72 -68.85 -3.42 -0.95
N ALA A 73 -68.12 -2.33 -0.65
CA ALA A 73 -68.62 -1.23 0.18
C ALA A 73 -69.78 -0.47 -0.50
N SER A 74 -69.69 -0.27 -1.82
CA SER A 74 -70.76 0.32 -2.63
C SER A 74 -72.04 -0.51 -2.62
N LEU A 75 -71.93 -1.85 -2.73
CA LEU A 75 -73.07 -2.77 -2.64
C LEU A 75 -73.67 -2.76 -1.22
N ALA A 76 -72.81 -2.71 -0.19
CA ALA A 76 -73.21 -2.70 1.21
C ALA A 76 -73.92 -1.39 1.64
N MET A 77 -73.55 -0.24 1.06
CA MET A 77 -74.24 1.04 1.27
C MET A 77 -75.68 1.05 0.73
N GLY A 78 -76.02 0.16 -0.21
CA GLY A 78 -77.38 0.01 -0.76
C GLY A 78 -78.30 -0.89 0.07
N GLN A 79 -77.75 -1.76 0.92
CA GLN A 79 -78.49 -2.70 1.76
C GLN A 79 -77.72 -3.01 3.07
N PRO A 80 -77.93 -2.24 4.15
CA PRO A 80 -77.15 -2.38 5.39
C PRO A 80 -77.33 -3.73 6.12
N GLU A 81 -78.43 -4.44 5.90
CA GLU A 81 -78.68 -5.78 6.47
C GLU A 81 -77.73 -6.85 5.91
N ALA A 82 -77.22 -6.66 4.68
CA ALA A 82 -76.31 -7.61 4.04
C ALA A 82 -74.95 -7.72 4.76
N LEU A 83 -74.54 -6.69 5.51
CA LEU A 83 -73.31 -6.71 6.33
C LEU A 83 -73.40 -7.66 7.53
N GLN A 84 -74.61 -8.03 7.97
CA GLN A 84 -74.81 -9.01 9.04
C GLN A 84 -74.79 -10.46 8.52
N SER A 85 -74.74 -10.66 7.20
CA SER A 85 -74.57 -11.99 6.62
C SER A 85 -73.23 -12.60 7.06
N PRO A 86 -73.23 -13.79 7.69
CA PRO A 86 -72.00 -14.50 8.05
C PRO A 86 -71.07 -14.74 6.85
N LEU A 87 -71.64 -14.78 5.65
CA LEU A 87 -70.92 -15.03 4.41
C LEU A 87 -70.17 -13.76 3.95
N VAL A 88 -70.81 -12.59 4.03
CA VAL A 88 -70.17 -11.30 3.72
C VAL A 88 -69.03 -10.99 4.70
N GLN A 89 -69.22 -11.31 5.99
CA GLN A 89 -68.18 -11.15 7.00
C GLN A 89 -66.96 -12.05 6.75
N ARG A 90 -67.16 -13.30 6.30
CA ARG A 90 -66.07 -14.21 5.92
C ARG A 90 -65.25 -13.68 4.73
N VAL A 91 -65.91 -13.11 3.73
CA VAL A 91 -65.22 -12.56 2.55
C VAL A 91 -64.41 -11.32 2.91
N LEU A 92 -64.99 -10.40 3.70
CA LEU A 92 -64.28 -9.22 4.20
C LEU A 92 -63.05 -9.62 5.04
N PHE A 93 -63.20 -10.62 5.91
CA PHE A 93 -62.08 -11.16 6.68
C PHE A 93 -60.96 -11.71 5.79
N GLN A 94 -61.30 -12.49 4.75
CA GLN A 94 -60.30 -13.01 3.81
C GLN A 94 -59.55 -11.89 3.08
N ILE A 95 -60.26 -10.86 2.61
CA ILE A 95 -59.65 -9.71 1.93
C ILE A 95 -58.68 -8.98 2.89
N ILE A 96 -59.08 -8.73 4.13
CA ILE A 96 -58.22 -8.08 5.13
C ILE A 96 -57.00 -8.95 5.45
N PHE A 97 -57.20 -10.26 5.65
CA PHE A 97 -56.13 -11.21 5.96
C PHE A 97 -55.05 -11.23 4.85
N PHE A 98 -55.45 -11.34 3.58
CA PHE A 98 -54.49 -11.34 2.47
C PHE A 98 -53.76 -10.00 2.32
N ASN A 99 -54.43 -8.86 2.59
CA ASN A 99 -53.78 -7.55 2.60
C ASN A 99 -52.72 -7.44 3.72
N ILE A 100 -52.99 -7.95 4.92
CA ILE A 100 -52.02 -7.94 6.03
C ILE A 100 -50.82 -8.83 5.71
N VAL A 101 -51.04 -10.05 5.22
CA VAL A 101 -49.94 -10.96 4.83
C VAL A 101 -49.08 -10.34 3.73
N ALA A 102 -49.69 -9.70 2.72
CA ALA A 102 -48.98 -8.98 1.67
C ALA A 102 -48.17 -7.79 2.23
N LEU A 103 -48.72 -7.03 3.17
CA LEU A 103 -48.04 -5.90 3.81
C LEU A 103 -46.83 -6.37 4.64
N VAL A 104 -47.00 -7.38 5.49
CA VAL A 104 -45.92 -7.90 6.37
C VAL A 104 -44.79 -8.52 5.56
N THR A 105 -45.11 -9.38 4.59
CA THR A 105 -44.10 -10.00 3.70
C THR A 105 -43.37 -8.94 2.87
N SER A 106 -44.05 -7.84 2.51
CA SER A 106 -43.41 -6.74 1.80
C SER A 106 -42.43 -5.94 2.64
N GLY A 107 -42.78 -5.65 3.90
CA GLY A 107 -41.90 -4.97 4.85
C GLY A 107 -40.66 -5.78 5.19
N LEU A 108 -40.78 -7.11 5.30
CA LEU A 108 -39.65 -8.01 5.53
C LEU A 108 -38.67 -8.02 4.35
N SER A 109 -39.16 -8.18 3.11
CA SER A 109 -38.29 -8.21 1.92
C SER A 109 -37.56 -6.89 1.66
N GLU A 110 -38.20 -5.74 1.90
CA GLU A 110 -37.53 -4.44 1.77
C GLU A 110 -36.46 -4.23 2.85
N ARG A 111 -36.73 -4.67 4.08
CA ARG A 111 -35.72 -4.64 5.16
C ARG A 111 -34.52 -5.54 4.82
N GLU A 112 -34.74 -6.73 4.30
CA GLU A 112 -33.68 -7.66 3.86
C GLU A 112 -32.85 -7.06 2.73
N LYS A 113 -33.48 -6.48 1.70
CA LYS A 113 -32.77 -5.81 0.60
C LYS A 113 -31.94 -4.63 1.10
N LYS A 114 -32.51 -3.80 1.97
CA LYS A 114 -31.83 -2.64 2.55
C LYS A 114 -30.65 -3.08 3.41
N ALA A 115 -30.82 -4.11 4.23
CA ALA A 115 -29.76 -4.70 5.05
C ALA A 115 -28.65 -5.32 4.18
N ALA A 116 -29.00 -6.09 3.14
CA ALA A 116 -28.05 -6.72 2.23
C ALA A 116 -27.28 -5.68 1.38
N LYS A 117 -27.90 -4.56 1.04
CA LYS A 117 -27.21 -3.43 0.40
C LYS A 117 -26.26 -2.75 1.39
N SER A 118 -26.75 -2.39 2.58
CA SER A 118 -25.92 -1.76 3.61
C SER A 118 -24.72 -2.62 4.01
N TYR A 119 -24.88 -3.94 4.07
CA TYR A 119 -23.79 -4.88 4.33
C TYR A 119 -22.75 -4.84 3.21
N ARG A 120 -23.16 -4.91 1.93
CA ARG A 120 -22.24 -4.83 0.79
C ARG A 120 -21.49 -3.51 0.75
N ASP A 121 -22.19 -2.40 0.95
CA ASP A 121 -21.58 -1.06 0.93
C ASP A 121 -20.50 -0.93 2.03
N LEU A 122 -20.72 -1.48 3.22
CA LEU A 122 -19.71 -1.52 4.28
C LEU A 122 -18.57 -2.50 3.98
N PHE A 123 -18.90 -3.71 3.52
CA PHE A 123 -17.93 -4.75 3.24
C PHE A 123 -16.95 -4.32 2.14
N ASP A 124 -17.43 -3.68 1.08
CA ASP A 124 -16.60 -3.20 -0.04
C ASP A 124 -16.05 -1.78 0.16
N GLY A 125 -16.68 -0.96 1.01
CA GLY A 125 -16.30 0.43 1.22
C GLY A 125 -15.13 0.65 2.19
N VAL A 126 -14.79 -0.34 3.03
CA VAL A 126 -13.67 -0.20 3.97
C VAL A 126 -12.31 -0.38 3.26
N PRO A 127 -11.31 0.47 3.56
CA PRO A 127 -9.97 0.39 2.98
C PRO A 127 -9.10 -0.69 3.65
N VAL A 128 -9.72 -1.81 4.01
CA VAL A 128 -9.10 -2.96 4.68
C VAL A 128 -9.50 -4.20 3.88
N GLY A 129 -8.55 -5.10 3.65
CA GLY A 129 -8.83 -6.34 2.95
C GLY A 129 -9.61 -7.29 3.86
N LEU A 130 -10.89 -7.52 3.57
CA LEU A 130 -11.73 -8.43 4.34
C LEU A 130 -11.89 -9.75 3.60
N TYR A 131 -11.84 -10.84 4.33
CA TYR A 131 -12.10 -12.16 3.77
C TYR A 131 -12.81 -13.10 4.74
N ARG A 132 -13.43 -14.11 4.16
CA ARG A 132 -13.88 -15.34 4.82
C ARG A 132 -13.25 -16.52 4.11
N ALA A 133 -12.66 -17.44 4.86
CA ALA A 133 -12.02 -18.64 4.32
C ALA A 133 -12.53 -19.90 5.02
N ALA A 134 -12.68 -21.00 4.29
CA ALA A 134 -12.98 -22.30 4.87
C ALA A 134 -11.86 -22.75 5.83
N VAL A 135 -12.12 -23.79 6.64
CA VAL A 135 -11.09 -24.38 7.52
C VAL A 135 -9.87 -24.89 6.72
N SER A 136 -10.08 -25.30 5.46
CA SER A 136 -9.00 -25.67 4.53
C SER A 136 -8.13 -24.49 4.10
N GLY A 137 -8.57 -23.25 4.31
CA GLY A 137 -7.96 -22.02 3.81
C GLY A 137 -8.50 -21.52 2.48
N GLN A 138 -9.43 -22.24 1.84
CA GLN A 138 -10.08 -21.78 0.61
C GLN A 138 -10.85 -20.47 0.86
N ILE A 139 -10.57 -19.41 0.09
CA ILE A 139 -11.28 -18.14 0.24
C ILE A 139 -12.72 -18.31 -0.28
N LEU A 140 -13.69 -18.11 0.61
CA LEU A 140 -15.13 -18.19 0.32
C LEU A 140 -15.70 -16.85 -0.11
N ASN A 141 -15.19 -15.76 0.47
CA ASN A 141 -15.58 -14.40 0.13
C ASN A 141 -14.42 -13.43 0.43
N ALA A 142 -14.31 -12.36 -0.35
CA ALA A 142 -13.31 -11.32 -0.20
C ALA A 142 -13.84 -9.99 -0.69
N ASN A 143 -13.55 -8.87 -0.02
CA ASN A 143 -13.99 -7.56 -0.50
C ASN A 143 -13.08 -7.00 -1.61
N GLN A 144 -13.55 -5.93 -2.26
CA GLN A 144 -12.78 -5.31 -3.34
C GLN A 144 -11.42 -4.75 -2.87
N SER A 145 -11.30 -4.32 -1.61
CA SER A 145 -10.05 -3.83 -1.04
C SER A 145 -8.98 -4.92 -0.96
N LEU A 146 -9.34 -6.17 -0.62
CA LEU A 146 -8.41 -7.28 -0.61
C LEU A 146 -7.91 -7.64 -2.02
N VAL A 147 -8.82 -7.63 -3.00
CA VAL A 147 -8.48 -7.86 -4.42
C VAL A 147 -7.45 -6.85 -4.90
N LYS A 148 -7.67 -5.55 -4.62
CA LYS A 148 -6.74 -4.47 -4.97
C LYS A 148 -5.41 -4.59 -4.22
N MET A 149 -5.45 -4.87 -2.92
CA MET A 149 -4.26 -5.01 -2.08
C MET A 149 -3.33 -6.13 -2.54
N LEU A 150 -3.89 -7.26 -2.96
CA LEU A 150 -3.13 -8.42 -3.44
C LEU A 150 -2.83 -8.38 -4.94
N GLY A 151 -3.31 -7.37 -5.67
CA GLY A 151 -3.07 -7.19 -7.10
C GLY A 151 -3.79 -8.20 -8.00
N TYR A 152 -4.85 -8.88 -7.50
CA TYR A 152 -5.56 -9.88 -8.30
C TYR A 152 -6.44 -9.22 -9.38
N PRO A 153 -6.58 -9.81 -10.58
CA PRO A 153 -7.36 -9.22 -11.67
C PRO A 153 -8.84 -9.00 -11.32
N ASN A 154 -9.42 -9.90 -10.54
CA ASN A 154 -10.80 -9.83 -10.08
C ASN A 154 -11.01 -10.75 -8.87
N GLN A 155 -12.15 -10.56 -8.19
CA GLN A 155 -12.53 -11.36 -7.03
C GLN A 155 -12.61 -12.86 -7.34
N LYS A 156 -13.09 -13.26 -8.53
CA LYS A 156 -13.25 -14.69 -8.86
C LYS A 156 -11.90 -15.41 -8.90
N THR A 157 -10.86 -14.77 -9.44
CA THR A 157 -9.50 -15.33 -9.43
C THR A 157 -8.92 -15.42 -8.02
N LEU A 158 -9.20 -14.43 -7.16
CA LEU A 158 -8.77 -14.51 -5.76
C LEU A 158 -9.47 -15.66 -5.01
N LEU A 159 -10.76 -15.89 -5.28
CA LEU A 159 -11.55 -16.95 -4.64
C LEU A 159 -11.09 -18.37 -4.98
N THR A 160 -10.27 -18.57 -6.01
CA THR A 160 -9.68 -19.89 -6.31
C THR A 160 -8.42 -20.18 -5.51
N VAL A 161 -7.89 -19.20 -4.78
CA VAL A 161 -6.63 -19.31 -4.05
C VAL A 161 -6.87 -19.69 -2.59
N ASN A 162 -5.93 -20.43 -2.01
CA ASN A 162 -5.88 -20.68 -0.57
C ASN A 162 -5.20 -19.51 0.13
N ILE A 163 -5.84 -18.95 1.16
CA ILE A 163 -5.32 -17.79 1.90
C ILE A 163 -3.94 -18.08 2.54
N PHE A 164 -3.67 -19.32 2.94
CA PHE A 164 -2.42 -19.70 3.58
C PHE A 164 -1.27 -19.81 2.58
N ASP A 165 -1.55 -20.05 1.30
CA ASP A 165 -0.54 -20.11 0.24
C ASP A 165 -0.04 -18.73 -0.18
N LEU A 166 -0.73 -17.67 0.24
CA LEU A 166 -0.30 -16.29 0.03
C LEU A 166 0.88 -15.91 0.93
N HIS A 167 1.22 -16.69 1.95
CA HIS A 167 2.37 -16.40 2.81
C HIS A 167 3.67 -16.48 2.03
N ALA A 168 4.52 -15.46 2.17
CA ALA A 168 5.86 -15.49 1.58
C ALA A 168 6.81 -16.42 2.35
N SER A 169 6.57 -16.61 3.67
CA SER A 169 7.37 -17.47 4.54
C SER A 169 6.52 -18.58 5.16
N GLU A 170 7.03 -19.81 5.09
CA GLU A 170 6.39 -20.99 5.66
C GLU A 170 6.42 -20.98 7.19
N GLU A 171 7.40 -20.31 7.80
CA GLU A 171 7.47 -20.19 9.26
C GLU A 171 6.32 -19.33 9.80
N THR A 172 6.10 -18.16 9.21
CA THR A 172 5.01 -17.25 9.62
C THR A 172 3.65 -17.89 9.43
N ARG A 173 3.48 -18.64 8.32
CA ARG A 173 2.28 -19.45 8.07
C ARG A 173 2.01 -20.46 9.19
N ARG A 174 3.05 -21.19 9.61
CA ARG A 174 2.94 -22.17 10.71
C ARG A 174 2.61 -21.51 12.03
N GLN A 175 3.21 -20.35 12.33
CA GLN A 175 2.95 -19.59 13.55
C GLN A 175 1.51 -19.07 13.60
N GLU A 176 1.01 -18.45 12.52
CA GLU A 176 -0.38 -17.96 12.46
C GLU A 176 -1.38 -19.11 12.65
N LEU A 177 -1.19 -20.22 11.95
CA LEU A 177 -2.05 -21.40 12.07
C LEU A 177 -2.03 -21.99 13.49
N ALA A 178 -0.87 -22.03 14.15
CA ALA A 178 -0.77 -22.49 15.53
C ALA A 178 -1.55 -21.58 16.49
N LEU A 179 -1.45 -20.26 16.33
CA LEU A 179 -2.22 -19.30 17.13
C LEU A 179 -3.72 -19.45 16.90
N LEU A 180 -4.17 -19.60 15.65
CA LEU A 180 -5.57 -19.83 15.32
C LEU A 180 -6.11 -21.14 15.91
N ARG A 181 -5.31 -22.21 15.92
CA ARG A 181 -5.72 -23.50 16.50
C ARG A 181 -5.80 -23.45 18.03
N ASN A 182 -4.88 -22.76 18.68
CA ASN A 182 -4.77 -22.75 20.13
C ASN A 182 -5.71 -21.72 20.79
N ALA A 183 -5.82 -20.52 20.21
CA ALA A 183 -6.55 -19.41 20.79
C ALA A 183 -7.83 -19.04 20.02
N GLY A 184 -8.04 -19.59 18.82
CA GLY A 184 -9.18 -19.23 17.96
C GLY A 184 -9.14 -17.79 17.42
N LEU A 185 -8.08 -17.03 17.72
CA LEU A 185 -7.94 -15.62 17.40
C LEU A 185 -6.47 -15.26 17.21
N VAL A 186 -6.23 -14.44 16.19
CA VAL A 186 -4.96 -13.78 15.89
C VAL A 186 -5.24 -12.29 15.74
N GLN A 187 -4.42 -11.46 16.39
CA GLN A 187 -4.53 -10.00 16.32
C GLN A 187 -3.18 -9.38 16.02
N ASN A 188 -3.19 -8.35 15.17
CA ASN A 188 -2.02 -7.55 14.78
C ASN A 188 -0.79 -8.39 14.38
N PHE A 189 -1.00 -9.57 13.81
CA PHE A 189 0.07 -10.47 13.45
C PHE A 189 0.75 -9.96 12.18
N SER A 190 2.03 -9.64 12.26
CA SER A 190 2.81 -9.16 11.12
C SER A 190 3.27 -10.34 10.29
N LEU A 191 2.99 -10.29 9.00
CA LEU A 191 3.38 -11.33 8.05
C LEU A 191 3.73 -10.71 6.70
N GLN A 192 4.41 -11.51 5.88
CA GLN A 192 4.67 -11.17 4.49
C GLN A 192 3.73 -11.96 3.58
N LEU A 193 3.09 -11.25 2.65
CA LEU A 193 2.18 -11.82 1.68
C LEU A 193 2.72 -11.63 0.26
N ARG A 194 2.52 -12.64 -0.58
CA ARG A 194 2.83 -12.62 -2.00
C ARG A 194 1.61 -12.15 -2.80
N ARG A 195 1.79 -11.10 -3.59
CA ARG A 195 0.80 -10.58 -4.53
C ARG A 195 0.71 -11.45 -5.79
N TYR A 196 -0.31 -11.21 -6.61
CA TYR A 196 -0.54 -11.92 -7.87
C TYR A 196 0.62 -11.79 -8.87
N ASP A 197 1.28 -10.63 -8.88
CA ASP A 197 2.47 -10.33 -9.70
C ASP A 197 3.77 -10.94 -9.13
N GLY A 198 3.71 -11.61 -7.98
CA GLY A 198 4.85 -12.21 -7.31
C GLY A 198 5.59 -11.29 -6.32
N THR A 199 5.28 -9.99 -6.28
CA THR A 199 5.85 -9.05 -5.32
C THR A 199 5.43 -9.40 -3.89
N VAL A 200 6.26 -9.00 -2.90
CA VAL A 200 6.02 -9.28 -1.49
C VAL A 200 5.67 -8.00 -0.76
N ILE A 201 4.59 -8.03 0.02
CA ILE A 201 4.15 -6.93 0.88
C ILE A 201 4.13 -7.34 2.35
N TRP A 202 4.30 -6.36 3.22
CA TRP A 202 4.05 -6.52 4.65
C TRP A 202 2.58 -6.27 4.93
N ALA A 203 1.95 -7.21 5.63
CA ALA A 203 0.58 -7.11 6.07
C ALA A 203 0.47 -7.33 7.58
N LYS A 204 -0.54 -6.70 8.19
CA LYS A 204 -1.02 -7.07 9.52
C LYS A 204 -2.32 -7.85 9.38
N ALA A 205 -2.34 -9.06 9.92
CA ALA A 205 -3.51 -9.92 9.97
C ALA A 205 -4.23 -9.84 11.32
N ASN A 206 -5.55 -9.77 11.24
CA ASN A 206 -6.44 -10.11 12.34
C ASN A 206 -7.38 -11.20 11.84
N THR A 207 -7.34 -12.38 12.44
CA THR A 207 -8.07 -13.54 11.96
C THR A 207 -8.75 -14.22 13.15
N ARG A 208 -10.03 -14.58 13.02
CA ARG A 208 -10.77 -15.32 14.05
C ARG A 208 -11.41 -16.57 13.45
N ALA A 209 -11.45 -17.62 14.24
CA ALA A 209 -12.22 -18.83 13.93
C ALA A 209 -13.69 -18.65 14.35
N ILE A 210 -14.60 -19.06 13.48
CA ILE A 210 -16.04 -19.09 13.75
C ILE A 210 -16.48 -20.54 13.90
N TYR A 211 -17.25 -20.79 14.95
CA TYR A 211 -17.73 -22.11 15.34
C TYR A 211 -19.26 -22.17 15.25
N ASP A 212 -19.80 -23.36 15.04
CA ASP A 212 -21.24 -23.62 15.12
C ASP A 212 -21.71 -23.81 16.58
N ILE A 213 -22.99 -24.15 16.74
CA ILE A 213 -23.60 -24.36 18.07
C ILE A 213 -23.04 -25.59 18.79
N ASP A 214 -22.46 -26.54 18.05
CA ASP A 214 -21.91 -27.80 18.55
C ASP A 214 -20.39 -27.68 18.82
N GLY A 215 -19.82 -26.49 18.61
CA GLY A 215 -18.40 -26.19 18.82
C GLY A 215 -17.48 -26.62 17.67
N GLN A 216 -18.03 -27.04 16.53
CA GLN A 216 -17.24 -27.36 15.34
C GLN A 216 -16.89 -26.10 14.57
N MET A 217 -15.63 -25.99 14.14
CA MET A 217 -15.17 -24.84 13.37
C MET A 217 -15.77 -24.86 11.97
N ILE A 218 -16.41 -23.75 11.56
CA ILE A 218 -17.05 -23.60 10.26
C ILE A 218 -16.11 -22.91 9.26
N TYR A 219 -15.55 -21.77 9.64
CA TYR A 219 -14.72 -20.93 8.78
C TYR A 219 -13.88 -19.92 9.58
N TYR A 220 -12.90 -19.31 8.92
CA TYR A 220 -12.16 -18.16 9.40
C TYR A 220 -12.73 -16.87 8.82
N GLU A 221 -12.75 -15.81 9.63
CA GLU A 221 -12.95 -14.44 9.16
C GLU A 221 -11.71 -13.63 9.51
N GLY A 222 -11.23 -12.84 8.57
CA GLY A 222 -10.06 -12.03 8.82
C GLY A 222 -10.04 -10.71 8.07
N SER A 223 -9.17 -9.85 8.57
CA SER A 223 -8.81 -8.58 7.96
C SER A 223 -7.31 -8.51 7.74
N LEU A 224 -6.93 -7.92 6.62
CA LEU A 224 -5.56 -7.66 6.22
C LEU A 224 -5.39 -6.17 5.95
N VAL A 225 -4.32 -5.60 6.49
CA VAL A 225 -3.92 -4.22 6.26
C VAL A 225 -2.50 -4.23 5.69
N ASP A 226 -2.31 -3.63 4.51
CA ASP A 226 -0.98 -3.41 3.93
C ASP A 226 -0.27 -2.33 4.73
N VAL A 227 0.83 -2.71 5.38
CA VAL A 227 1.64 -1.83 6.22
C VAL A 227 3.02 -1.57 5.60
N THR A 228 3.22 -1.96 4.33
CA THR A 228 4.53 -1.85 3.67
C THR A 228 5.04 -0.42 3.68
N ARG A 229 4.20 0.54 3.26
CA ARG A 229 4.57 1.96 3.24
C ARG A 229 4.80 2.51 4.63
N GLN A 230 4.00 2.09 5.61
CA GLN A 230 4.16 2.52 7.00
C GLN A 230 5.49 2.03 7.57
N MET A 231 5.82 0.74 7.39
CA MET A 231 7.08 0.18 7.88
C MET A 231 8.30 0.83 7.22
N GLN A 232 8.24 1.12 5.92
CA GLN A 232 9.31 1.87 5.23
C GLN A 232 9.50 3.27 5.80
N LEU A 233 8.40 3.98 6.10
CA LEU A 233 8.47 5.32 6.69
C LEU A 233 8.96 5.30 8.14
N GLU A 234 8.56 4.30 8.93
CA GLU A 234 9.03 4.10 10.30
C GLU A 234 10.54 3.79 10.32
N ASP A 235 11.03 2.95 9.40
CA ASP A 235 12.45 2.65 9.28
C ASP A 235 13.26 3.88 8.83
N GLN A 236 12.77 4.62 7.84
CA GLN A 236 13.36 5.91 7.43
C GLN A 236 13.41 6.91 8.59
N LEU A 237 12.35 6.99 9.39
CA LEU A 237 12.30 7.88 10.55
C LEU A 237 13.29 7.44 11.63
N HIS A 238 13.37 6.14 11.94
CA HIS A 238 14.34 5.63 12.90
C HIS A 238 15.77 5.88 12.44
N GLN A 239 16.06 5.70 11.14
CA GLN A 239 17.38 5.99 10.60
C GLN A 239 17.71 7.48 10.65
N ALA A 240 16.74 8.35 10.34
CA ALA A 240 16.90 9.79 10.47
C ALA A 240 17.14 10.22 11.93
N GLN A 241 16.44 9.62 12.90
CA GLN A 241 16.63 9.88 14.33
C GLN A 241 17.99 9.40 14.83
N LYS A 242 18.43 8.21 14.43
CA LYS A 242 19.79 7.72 14.69
C LYS A 242 20.82 8.70 14.15
N MET A 243 20.64 9.14 12.91
CA MET A 243 21.52 10.11 12.25
C MET A 243 21.56 11.45 13.00
N GLU A 244 20.42 11.96 13.45
CA GLU A 244 20.34 13.20 14.22
C GLU A 244 21.07 13.07 15.57
N ALA A 245 20.90 11.94 16.27
CA ALA A 245 21.56 11.68 17.54
C ALA A 245 23.08 11.58 17.36
N VAL A 246 23.56 10.85 16.34
CA VAL A 246 25.00 10.76 16.01
C VAL A 246 25.52 12.13 15.64
N GLY A 247 24.80 12.90 14.80
CA GLY A 247 25.18 14.26 14.42
C GLY A 247 25.33 15.19 15.62
N ARG A 248 24.39 15.17 16.56
CA ARG A 248 24.45 16.03 17.76
C ARG A 248 25.60 15.67 18.70
N LEU A 249 25.86 14.37 18.90
CA LEU A 249 26.99 13.88 19.69
C LEU A 249 28.33 14.20 19.01
N ALA A 250 28.39 13.96 17.69
CA ALA A 250 29.56 14.24 16.85
C ALA A 250 29.99 15.70 16.91
N GLY A 251 29.04 16.66 16.88
CA GLY A 251 29.36 18.09 16.88
C GLY A 251 30.01 18.57 18.17
N GLY A 252 29.49 18.13 19.32
CA GLY A 252 30.07 18.47 20.62
C GLY A 252 31.46 17.85 20.81
N ILE A 253 31.57 16.54 20.53
CA ILE A 253 32.84 15.81 20.69
C ILE A 253 33.91 16.35 19.73
N ALA A 254 33.56 16.61 18.48
CA ALA A 254 34.50 17.09 17.48
C ALA A 254 35.00 18.52 17.75
N HIS A 255 34.14 19.39 18.32
CA HIS A 255 34.59 20.71 18.78
C HIS A 255 35.67 20.59 19.85
N ASP A 256 35.44 19.74 20.86
CA ASP A 256 36.39 19.57 21.96
C ASP A 256 37.69 18.89 21.50
N PHE A 257 37.59 17.92 20.59
CA PHE A 257 38.76 17.32 19.95
C PHE A 257 39.57 18.33 19.14
N ASN A 258 38.92 19.20 18.36
CA ASN A 258 39.61 20.25 17.62
C ASN A 258 40.36 21.21 18.55
N ASN A 259 39.82 21.51 19.74
CA ASN A 259 40.51 22.32 20.73
C ASN A 259 41.80 21.65 21.22
N ILE A 260 41.75 20.35 21.51
CA ILE A 260 42.91 19.57 21.94
C ILE A 260 43.94 19.47 20.81
N MET A 261 43.51 19.17 19.58
CA MET A 261 44.41 19.07 18.42
C MET A 261 45.07 20.41 18.10
N THR A 262 44.33 21.53 18.19
CA THR A 262 44.90 22.87 17.98
C THR A 262 46.05 23.14 18.95
N ALA A 263 45.91 22.75 20.23
CA ALA A 263 46.98 22.89 21.21
C ALA A 263 48.20 22.00 20.90
N ILE A 264 47.98 20.73 20.57
CA ILE A 264 49.06 19.78 20.23
C ILE A 264 49.83 20.23 18.99
N ILE A 265 49.12 20.60 17.92
CA ILE A 265 49.71 21.13 16.69
C ILE A 265 50.44 22.45 16.96
N GLY A 266 49.86 23.33 17.77
CA GLY A 266 50.46 24.60 18.15
C GLY A 266 51.79 24.44 18.89
N TYR A 267 51.81 23.65 19.97
CA TYR A 267 53.03 23.42 20.75
C TYR A 267 54.11 22.68 19.95
N SER A 268 53.75 21.66 19.18
CA SER A 268 54.70 20.95 18.30
C SER A 268 55.28 21.87 17.23
N SER A 269 54.47 22.76 16.65
CA SER A 269 54.93 23.73 15.65
C SER A 269 55.89 24.77 16.25
N LEU A 270 55.62 25.28 17.45
CA LEU A 270 56.52 26.22 18.15
C LEU A 270 57.87 25.54 18.48
N LEU A 271 57.84 24.32 18.99
CA LEU A 271 59.06 23.57 19.29
C LEU A 271 59.87 23.25 18.02
N LEU A 272 59.22 22.95 16.89
CA LEU A 272 59.88 22.75 15.60
C LEU A 272 60.52 24.04 15.06
N MET A 273 59.95 25.22 15.34
CA MET A 273 60.54 26.51 14.95
C MET A 273 61.84 26.80 15.70
N ASP A 274 61.91 26.42 16.97
CA ASP A 274 63.07 26.68 17.84
C ASP A 274 64.12 25.56 17.82
N MET A 275 63.84 24.43 17.14
CA MET A 275 64.69 23.25 17.11
C MET A 275 65.46 23.11 15.79
N SER A 276 66.76 22.82 15.88
CA SER A 276 67.56 22.48 14.68
C SER A 276 67.05 21.19 14.01
N PRO A 277 66.96 21.14 12.66
CA PRO A 277 66.67 19.90 11.92
C PRO A 277 67.63 18.74 12.20
N SER A 278 68.85 19.03 12.68
CA SER A 278 69.83 18.01 13.07
C SER A 278 69.61 17.44 14.47
N ASN A 279 68.60 17.92 15.20
CA ASN A 279 68.28 17.42 16.53
C ASN A 279 67.68 16.00 16.43
N PRO A 280 68.15 15.01 17.21
CA PRO A 280 67.61 13.65 17.19
C PRO A 280 66.10 13.52 17.44
N LEU A 281 65.47 14.54 18.05
CA LEU A 281 64.03 14.56 18.32
C LEU A 281 63.19 15.23 17.22
N TYR A 282 63.82 15.83 16.20
CA TYR A 282 63.13 16.62 15.19
C TYR A 282 62.10 15.80 14.40
N GLU A 283 62.49 14.63 13.89
CA GLU A 283 61.58 13.73 13.16
C GLU A 283 60.40 13.28 14.02
N SER A 284 60.65 12.94 15.30
CA SER A 284 59.59 12.55 16.23
C SER A 284 58.58 13.69 16.46
N LEU A 285 59.06 14.94 16.57
CA LEU A 285 58.20 16.11 16.72
C LEU A 285 57.38 16.40 15.46
N GLU A 286 58.00 16.24 14.29
CA GLU A 286 57.33 16.37 12.99
C GLU A 286 56.22 15.32 12.84
N GLN A 287 56.46 14.08 13.25
CA GLN A 287 55.44 13.03 13.24
C GLN A 287 54.27 13.32 14.20
N ILE A 288 54.53 13.90 15.37
CA ILE A 288 53.47 14.34 16.31
C ILE A 288 52.59 15.41 15.63
N LYS A 289 53.22 16.41 15.00
CA LYS A 289 52.49 17.47 14.30
C LYS A 289 51.63 16.91 13.16
N LEU A 290 52.22 16.10 12.27
CA LEU A 290 51.51 15.45 11.16
C LEU A 290 50.34 14.58 11.65
N SER A 291 50.53 13.85 12.75
CA SER A 291 49.47 13.03 13.34
C SER A 291 48.34 13.89 13.91
N GLY A 292 48.66 15.01 14.56
CA GLY A 292 47.69 15.98 15.05
C GLY A 292 46.88 16.61 13.91
N GLU A 293 47.54 17.02 12.82
CA GLU A 293 46.89 17.58 11.63
C GLU A 293 45.93 16.56 10.97
N ARG A 294 46.33 15.29 10.90
CA ARG A 294 45.44 14.20 10.43
C ARG A 294 44.23 14.02 11.35
N ALA A 295 44.42 14.03 12.66
CA ALA A 295 43.33 13.90 13.62
C ALA A 295 42.35 15.10 13.55
N ALA A 296 42.87 16.32 13.40
CA ALA A 296 42.06 17.53 13.20
C ALA A 296 41.24 17.48 11.89
N SER A 297 41.81 16.93 10.81
CA SER A 297 41.10 16.74 9.55
C SER A 297 39.92 15.76 9.70
N LEU A 298 40.11 14.66 10.42
CA LEU A 298 39.06 13.67 10.73
C LEU A 298 37.92 14.27 11.55
N THR A 299 38.23 15.07 12.57
CA THR A 299 37.21 15.76 13.38
C THR A 299 36.50 16.86 12.61
N HIS A 300 37.14 17.51 11.64
CA HIS A 300 36.49 18.42 10.72
C HIS A 300 35.48 17.72 9.80
N GLN A 301 35.78 16.52 9.30
CA GLN A 301 34.83 15.70 8.53
C GLN A 301 33.63 15.28 9.40
N LEU A 302 33.87 14.96 10.69
CA LEU A 302 32.83 14.66 11.67
C LEU A 302 31.96 15.89 12.02
N LEU A 303 32.53 17.09 12.05
CA LEU A 303 31.81 18.36 12.22
C LEU A 303 30.97 18.73 11.00
N ALA A 304 31.49 18.50 9.79
CA ALA A 304 30.75 18.71 8.54
C ALA A 304 29.48 17.84 8.49
N PHE A 305 29.55 16.64 9.07
CA PHE A 305 28.40 15.75 9.27
C PHE A 305 27.38 16.26 10.32
N SER A 306 27.87 16.77 11.45
CA SER A 306 27.04 17.22 12.57
C SER A 306 26.26 18.50 12.26
N ARG A 307 26.88 19.42 11.51
CA ARG A 307 26.24 20.70 11.22
C ARG A 307 24.99 20.42 10.39
N LYS A 308 23.84 20.90 10.89
CA LYS A 308 22.65 21.18 10.07
C LYS A 308 23.03 22.24 9.02
N GLN A 309 23.84 21.87 8.04
CA GLN A 309 24.07 22.72 6.90
C GLN A 309 22.70 22.85 6.24
N MET A 310 22.12 24.05 6.29
CA MET A 310 20.88 24.33 5.59
C MET A 310 21.13 23.97 4.13
N LEU A 311 20.52 22.88 3.68
CA LEU A 311 20.58 22.47 2.29
C LEU A 311 20.17 23.68 1.44
N GLN A 312 20.92 23.93 0.38
CA GLN A 312 20.51 24.87 -0.65
C GLN A 312 20.24 24.07 -1.92
N PRO A 313 19.11 23.34 -2.02
CA PRO A 313 18.81 22.56 -3.20
C PRO A 313 18.63 23.51 -4.39
N GLN A 314 19.41 23.28 -5.44
CA GLN A 314 19.36 24.04 -6.68
C GLN A 314 19.10 23.09 -7.84
N ALA A 315 18.59 23.62 -8.95
CA ALA A 315 18.55 22.86 -10.20
C ALA A 315 19.97 22.83 -10.76
N ILE A 316 20.63 21.67 -10.67
CA ILE A 316 22.03 21.50 -11.05
C ILE A 316 22.19 20.52 -12.21
N ASP A 317 23.25 20.73 -12.98
CA ASP A 317 23.72 19.83 -14.03
C ASP A 317 24.86 18.98 -13.47
N LEU A 318 24.63 17.67 -13.30
CA LEU A 318 25.62 16.77 -12.73
C LEU A 318 26.90 16.68 -13.56
N ASN A 319 26.82 16.87 -14.89
CA ASN A 319 28.01 16.85 -15.73
C ASN A 319 28.98 17.96 -15.36
N LYS A 320 28.47 19.15 -15.00
CA LYS A 320 29.30 20.26 -14.55
C LYS A 320 29.99 19.96 -13.23
N ILE A 321 29.29 19.29 -12.30
CA ILE A 321 29.87 18.90 -11.01
C ILE A 321 30.98 17.87 -11.23
N VAL A 322 30.75 16.84 -12.06
CA VAL A 322 31.77 15.84 -12.38
C VAL A 322 32.98 16.48 -13.08
N ALA A 323 32.75 17.36 -14.06
CA ALA A 323 33.82 18.05 -14.77
C ALA A 323 34.66 18.95 -13.85
N ASN A 324 34.03 19.66 -12.92
CA ASN A 324 34.74 20.50 -11.94
C ASN A 324 35.58 19.66 -10.97
N ALA A 325 35.09 18.48 -10.58
CA ALA A 325 35.82 17.57 -9.70
C ALA A 325 36.95 16.81 -10.40
N GLU A 326 36.95 16.75 -11.75
CA GLU A 326 37.80 15.84 -12.52
C GLU A 326 39.30 16.05 -12.24
N GLU A 327 39.78 17.30 -12.19
CA GLU A 327 41.20 17.57 -11.94
C GLU A 327 41.63 17.11 -10.53
N GLY A 328 40.80 17.40 -9.52
CA GLY A 328 41.04 16.95 -8.14
C GLY A 328 41.01 15.43 -8.01
N LEU A 329 40.07 14.78 -8.71
CA LEU A 329 39.98 13.32 -8.74
C LEU A 329 41.19 12.69 -9.42
N ARG A 330 41.70 13.24 -10.53
CA ARG A 330 42.92 12.75 -11.17
C ARG A 330 44.12 12.81 -10.23
N ARG A 331 44.28 13.91 -9.49
CA ARG A 331 45.33 14.05 -8.48
C ARG A 331 45.16 13.05 -7.34
N LEU A 332 43.93 12.78 -6.91
CA LEU A 332 43.64 11.79 -5.88
C LEU A 332 43.96 10.37 -6.37
N MET A 333 43.62 10.02 -7.61
CA MET A 333 43.83 8.68 -8.16
C MET A 333 45.31 8.34 -8.39
N GLY A 334 46.18 9.33 -8.59
CA GLY A 334 47.59 9.09 -8.91
C GLY A 334 47.79 8.52 -10.32
N GLU A 335 48.95 7.94 -10.58
CA GLU A 335 49.29 7.38 -11.90
C GLU A 335 48.76 5.95 -12.11
N ASP A 336 48.55 5.21 -11.01
CA ASP A 336 48.19 3.78 -11.05
C ASP A 336 46.69 3.53 -11.26
N ILE A 337 45.83 4.53 -11.05
CA ILE A 337 44.38 4.42 -11.21
C ILE A 337 43.90 5.32 -12.34
N ALA A 338 43.37 4.72 -13.40
CA ALA A 338 42.83 5.45 -14.54
C ALA A 338 41.41 5.99 -14.24
N LEU A 339 41.23 7.31 -14.35
CA LEU A 339 39.92 7.96 -14.28
C LEU A 339 39.23 7.95 -15.66
N ILE A 340 38.05 7.34 -15.74
CA ILE A 340 37.22 7.22 -16.94
C ILE A 340 35.88 7.92 -16.68
N THR A 341 35.57 8.96 -17.47
CA THR A 341 34.30 9.68 -17.40
C THR A 341 33.45 9.40 -18.65
N ARG A 342 32.18 9.05 -18.48
CA ARG A 342 31.20 8.86 -19.57
C ARG A 342 29.93 9.66 -19.27
N LEU A 343 29.89 10.89 -19.77
CA LEU A 343 28.85 11.86 -19.44
C LEU A 343 27.83 11.98 -20.58
N SER A 344 26.54 11.79 -20.28
CA SER A 344 25.48 11.95 -21.31
C SER A 344 25.37 13.41 -21.72
N PRO A 345 25.44 13.76 -23.02
CA PRO A 345 25.43 15.16 -23.47
C PRO A 345 24.08 15.86 -23.28
N ASP A 346 22.99 15.10 -23.15
CA ASP A 346 21.60 15.56 -23.02
C ASP A 346 21.03 15.33 -21.60
N LEU A 347 21.91 15.32 -20.60
CA LEU A 347 21.54 15.09 -19.21
C LEU A 347 20.53 16.14 -18.71
N LYS A 348 19.49 15.68 -18.01
CA LYS A 348 18.50 16.57 -17.39
C LYS A 348 19.01 17.12 -16.06
N LEU A 349 18.40 18.22 -15.62
CA LEU A 349 18.73 18.84 -14.33
C LEU A 349 18.13 18.04 -13.18
N VAL A 350 18.82 18.05 -12.04
CA VAL A 350 18.35 17.46 -10.78
C VAL A 350 18.25 18.53 -9.70
N LYS A 351 17.37 18.32 -8.72
CA LYS A 351 17.27 19.21 -7.55
C LYS A 351 18.13 18.67 -6.42
N ALA A 352 19.34 19.20 -6.26
CA ALA A 352 20.26 18.80 -5.21
C ALA A 352 21.17 19.95 -4.79
N ASP A 353 21.84 19.81 -3.66
CA ASP A 353 22.87 20.76 -3.23
C ASP A 353 24.21 20.40 -3.91
N PRO A 354 24.81 21.30 -4.72
CA PRO A 354 26.01 20.99 -5.49
C PRO A 354 27.20 20.61 -4.62
N VAL A 355 27.36 21.23 -3.44
CA VAL A 355 28.46 20.94 -2.50
C VAL A 355 28.33 19.53 -1.94
N GLN A 356 27.09 19.10 -1.66
CA GLN A 356 26.82 17.76 -1.16
C GLN A 356 27.05 16.69 -2.23
N ILE A 357 26.73 16.96 -3.49
CA ILE A 357 27.01 16.03 -4.59
C ILE A 357 28.52 15.90 -4.83
N GLU A 358 29.28 16.99 -4.76
CA GLU A 358 30.73 16.95 -4.85
C GLU A 358 31.35 16.12 -3.71
N LEU A 359 30.83 16.26 -2.49
CA LEU A 359 31.22 15.45 -1.34
C LEU A 359 30.91 13.96 -1.57
N VAL A 360 29.76 13.63 -2.17
CA VAL A 360 29.41 12.25 -2.53
C VAL A 360 30.43 11.65 -3.51
N ILE A 361 30.73 12.37 -4.59
CA ILE A 361 31.70 11.92 -5.61
C ILE A 361 33.08 11.71 -4.98
N THR A 362 33.54 12.67 -4.18
CA THR A 362 34.87 12.64 -3.56
C THR A 362 35.01 11.49 -2.55
N ASN A 363 33.99 11.25 -1.72
CA ASN A 363 33.99 10.13 -0.77
C ASN A 363 34.00 8.77 -1.47
N LEU A 364 33.21 8.60 -2.54
CA LEU A 364 33.22 7.37 -3.32
C LEU A 364 34.57 7.15 -4.01
N ALA A 365 35.17 8.20 -4.58
CA ALA A 365 36.50 8.13 -5.17
C ALA A 365 37.59 7.75 -4.16
N THR A 366 37.54 8.31 -2.94
CA THR A 366 38.49 7.98 -1.87
C THR A 366 38.36 6.52 -1.44
N ASN A 367 37.13 6.01 -1.37
CA ASN A 367 36.87 4.59 -1.08
C ASN A 367 37.36 3.68 -2.22
N ALA A 368 37.15 4.07 -3.47
CA ALA A 368 37.65 3.37 -4.64
C ALA A 368 39.18 3.29 -4.63
N GLN A 369 39.88 4.39 -4.35
CA GLN A 369 41.34 4.43 -4.24
C GLN A 369 41.85 3.43 -3.20
N ALA A 370 41.27 3.44 -1.98
CA ALA A 370 41.64 2.51 -0.93
C ALA A 370 41.35 1.04 -1.29
N ALA A 371 40.39 0.79 -2.19
CA ALA A 371 40.05 -0.54 -2.68
C ALA A 371 41.00 -1.04 -3.79
N MET A 372 41.83 -0.16 -4.37
CA MET A 372 42.72 -0.41 -5.52
C MET A 372 44.21 -0.11 -5.19
N PRO A 373 44.83 -0.79 -4.22
CA PRO A 373 46.24 -0.54 -3.85
C PRO A 373 47.22 -0.86 -4.99
N ASP A 374 46.87 -1.81 -5.87
CA ASP A 374 47.69 -2.24 -7.01
C ASP A 374 47.32 -1.51 -8.32
N GLY A 375 46.58 -0.41 -8.22
CA GLY A 375 46.04 0.33 -9.37
C GLY A 375 44.70 -0.23 -9.88
N GLY A 376 44.15 0.41 -10.91
CA GLY A 376 42.85 0.02 -11.46
C GLY A 376 42.15 1.10 -12.27
N LYS A 377 40.82 1.09 -12.26
CA LYS A 377 39.99 2.06 -12.97
C LYS A 377 38.90 2.60 -12.06
N LEU A 378 38.79 3.93 -12.00
CA LEU A 378 37.63 4.62 -11.46
C LEU A 378 36.76 5.11 -12.63
N ILE A 379 35.50 4.68 -12.66
CA ILE A 379 34.56 4.95 -13.73
C ILE A 379 33.44 5.83 -13.17
N ILE A 380 33.20 6.98 -13.79
CA ILE A 380 32.09 7.87 -13.47
C ILE A 380 31.20 8.03 -14.70
N GLU A 381 29.92 7.67 -14.57
CA GLU A 381 28.96 7.79 -15.68
C GLU A 381 27.75 8.61 -15.26
N THR A 382 27.19 9.39 -16.20
CA THR A 382 25.89 10.04 -16.02
C THR A 382 24.95 9.62 -17.13
N ALA A 383 23.69 9.35 -16.79
CA ALA A 383 22.65 9.01 -17.77
C ALA A 383 21.26 9.45 -17.30
N ASN A 384 20.37 9.73 -18.24
CA ASN A 384 18.94 9.83 -17.94
C ASN A 384 18.38 8.42 -17.70
N ALA A 385 17.65 8.21 -16.61
CA ALA A 385 17.09 6.92 -16.24
C ALA A 385 15.58 7.06 -15.99
N ALA A 386 14.80 6.12 -16.50
CA ALA A 386 13.38 6.03 -16.22
C ALA A 386 13.07 4.62 -15.70
N PRO A 387 13.32 4.33 -14.40
CA PRO A 387 12.92 3.07 -13.79
C PRO A 387 11.43 2.85 -14.03
N ASP A 388 11.10 1.74 -14.66
CA ASP A 388 9.73 1.29 -14.85
C ASP A 388 9.24 0.49 -13.64
N GLU A 389 7.98 0.05 -13.69
CA GLU A 389 7.37 -0.73 -12.61
C GLU A 389 8.12 -2.06 -12.38
N ASP A 390 8.67 -2.68 -13.43
CA ASP A 390 9.44 -3.92 -13.34
C ASP A 390 10.80 -3.70 -12.64
N TYR A 391 11.49 -2.60 -12.95
CA TYR A 391 12.73 -2.22 -12.28
C TYR A 391 12.49 -1.89 -10.79
N ALA A 392 11.41 -1.16 -10.49
CA ALA A 392 11.00 -0.83 -9.13
C ALA A 392 10.59 -2.06 -8.32
N ALA A 393 9.99 -3.07 -8.95
CA ALA A 393 9.63 -4.34 -8.30
C ALA A 393 10.88 -5.13 -7.85
N GLN A 394 11.98 -5.03 -8.59
CA GLN A 394 13.26 -5.68 -8.25
C GLN A 394 14.10 -4.83 -7.28
N HIS A 395 13.80 -3.54 -7.14
CA HIS A 395 14.54 -2.59 -6.31
C HIS A 395 13.53 -1.82 -5.43
N PRO A 396 13.12 -2.36 -4.27
CA PRO A 396 11.98 -1.87 -3.48
C PRO A 396 12.06 -0.40 -3.02
N ASN A 397 13.24 0.20 -3.16
CA ASN A 397 13.60 1.52 -2.64
C ASN A 397 13.63 2.61 -3.73
N ILE A 398 13.34 2.29 -4.99
CA ILE A 398 13.18 3.28 -6.07
C ILE A 398 11.74 3.25 -6.61
N ALA A 399 11.10 4.42 -6.68
CA ALA A 399 9.78 4.54 -7.28
C ALA A 399 9.90 4.69 -8.82
N PRO A 400 8.91 4.24 -9.60
CA PRO A 400 8.87 4.53 -11.02
C PRO A 400 8.83 6.05 -11.27
N GLY A 401 9.59 6.53 -12.25
CA GLY A 401 9.66 7.97 -12.52
C GLY A 401 10.82 8.40 -13.41
N LYS A 402 11.01 9.71 -13.58
CA LYS A 402 12.14 10.28 -14.33
C LYS A 402 13.26 10.65 -13.36
N TYR A 403 14.42 10.05 -13.57
CA TYR A 403 15.61 10.22 -12.77
C TYR A 403 16.81 10.56 -13.65
N VAL A 404 17.83 11.09 -13.00
CA VAL A 404 19.18 11.15 -13.54
C VAL A 404 20.04 10.22 -12.70
N MET A 405 20.76 9.33 -13.36
CA MET A 405 21.67 8.37 -12.74
C MET A 405 23.08 8.94 -12.75
N LEU A 406 23.74 8.90 -11.59
CA LEU A 406 25.19 9.03 -11.43
C LEU A 406 25.74 7.66 -11.00
N LEU A 407 26.63 7.09 -11.80
CA LEU A 407 27.35 5.86 -11.49
C LEU A 407 28.77 6.20 -11.08
N VAL A 408 29.24 5.60 -9.99
CA VAL A 408 30.65 5.59 -9.59
C VAL A 408 31.05 4.15 -9.36
N GLY A 409 31.97 3.64 -10.17
CA GLY A 409 32.43 2.25 -10.14
C GLY A 409 33.94 2.13 -10.06
N ASP A 410 34.43 1.18 -9.29
CA ASP A 410 35.85 0.83 -9.19
C ASP A 410 36.09 -0.62 -9.63
N THR A 411 37.35 -0.94 -9.92
CA THR A 411 37.80 -2.31 -10.23
C THR A 411 38.65 -2.90 -9.11
N GLY A 412 38.40 -2.47 -7.86
CA GLY A 412 39.17 -2.88 -6.69
C GLY A 412 38.78 -4.25 -6.14
N ARG A 413 39.16 -4.47 -4.89
CA ARG A 413 38.93 -5.76 -4.19
C ARG A 413 37.46 -6.16 -4.03
N GLY A 414 36.53 -5.22 -4.14
CA GLY A 414 35.10 -5.43 -3.93
C GLY A 414 34.75 -5.85 -2.50
N MET A 415 33.51 -6.30 -2.30
CA MET A 415 32.93 -6.65 -0.99
C MET A 415 32.17 -7.97 -1.08
N ASP A 416 32.13 -8.70 0.05
CA ASP A 416 31.22 -9.83 0.22
C ASP A 416 29.81 -9.37 0.62
N ALA A 417 28.86 -10.31 0.66
CA ALA A 417 27.46 -10.00 0.94
C ALA A 417 27.23 -9.48 2.36
N GLU A 418 28.00 -9.97 3.34
CA GLU A 418 27.90 -9.54 4.74
C GLU A 418 28.40 -8.09 4.91
N THR A 419 29.54 -7.76 4.30
CA THR A 419 30.07 -6.40 4.26
C THR A 419 29.06 -5.47 3.56
N GLN A 420 28.57 -5.87 2.38
CA GLN A 420 27.63 -5.07 1.58
C GLN A 420 26.34 -4.75 2.35
N ALA A 421 25.86 -5.65 3.21
CA ALA A 421 24.66 -5.42 4.02
C ALA A 421 24.84 -4.31 5.07
N ASN A 422 26.08 -4.07 5.52
CA ASN A 422 26.39 -3.18 6.64
C ASN A 422 27.09 -1.88 6.22
N ILE A 423 27.45 -1.69 4.95
CA ILE A 423 28.25 -0.53 4.50
C ILE A 423 27.64 0.85 4.79
N PHE A 424 26.32 0.93 4.96
CA PHE A 424 25.63 2.17 5.28
C PHE A 424 25.40 2.36 6.78
N GLU A 425 25.78 1.40 7.61
CA GLU A 425 25.75 1.53 9.06
C GLU A 425 26.83 2.51 9.53
N PRO A 426 26.51 3.47 10.42
CA PRO A 426 27.49 4.38 10.98
C PRO A 426 28.64 3.63 11.68
N PHE A 427 29.86 4.09 11.47
CA PHE A 427 31.10 3.52 12.04
C PHE A 427 31.49 2.14 11.52
N PHE A 428 30.72 1.57 10.58
CA PHE A 428 31.11 0.33 9.93
C PHE A 428 32.31 0.56 9.01
N THR A 429 33.37 -0.22 9.20
CA THR A 429 34.56 -0.19 8.34
C THR A 429 35.25 -1.55 8.35
N THR A 430 35.72 -1.98 7.18
CA THR A 430 36.61 -3.13 7.01
C THR A 430 38.09 -2.74 6.94
N LYS A 431 38.37 -1.44 7.03
CA LYS A 431 39.74 -0.90 7.00
C LYS A 431 40.39 -1.03 8.39
N GLU A 432 41.72 -1.08 8.42
CA GLU A 432 42.49 -1.10 9.67
C GLU A 432 42.21 0.14 10.53
N VAL A 433 42.41 -0.03 11.85
CA VAL A 433 42.24 1.05 12.84
C VAL A 433 43.06 2.27 12.42
N GLY A 434 42.39 3.40 12.16
CA GLY A 434 43.02 4.66 11.76
C GLY A 434 42.85 5.04 10.28
N GLN A 435 42.33 4.17 9.40
CA GLN A 435 42.14 4.46 7.97
C GLN A 435 40.77 5.07 7.61
N GLY A 436 40.09 5.66 8.60
CA GLY A 436 38.83 6.38 8.44
C GLY A 436 37.77 5.94 9.45
N PRO A 437 36.84 6.84 9.82
CA PRO A 437 35.90 6.61 10.93
C PRO A 437 34.73 5.68 10.58
N GLY A 438 34.69 5.08 9.39
CA GLY A 438 33.55 4.28 8.93
C GLY A 438 32.27 5.09 8.69
N LEU A 439 32.39 6.41 8.47
CA LEU A 439 31.24 7.29 8.27
C LEU A 439 30.98 7.63 6.80
N GLY A 440 31.96 7.52 5.90
CA GLY A 440 31.83 8.04 4.54
C GLY A 440 30.58 7.57 3.78
N LEU A 441 30.28 6.27 3.81
CA LEU A 441 29.13 5.70 3.09
C LEU A 441 27.79 6.00 3.78
N SER A 442 27.73 6.03 5.11
CA SER A 442 26.50 6.43 5.82
C SER A 442 26.14 7.90 5.58
N ILE A 443 27.14 8.76 5.44
CA ILE A 443 26.99 10.17 5.03
C ILE A 443 26.39 10.27 3.63
N ILE A 444 26.98 9.55 2.67
CA ILE A 444 26.49 9.51 1.29
C ILE A 444 25.03 9.07 1.23
N HIS A 445 24.67 8.02 1.99
CA HIS A 445 23.30 7.53 2.06
C HIS A 445 22.33 8.63 2.57
N GLY A 446 22.73 9.38 3.61
CA GLY A 446 21.95 10.50 4.14
C GLY A 446 21.76 11.63 3.14
N ILE A 447 22.82 12.04 2.44
CA ILE A 447 22.78 13.11 1.41
C ILE A 447 21.80 12.76 0.29
N ILE A 448 21.88 11.51 -0.19
CA ILE A 448 21.05 11.03 -1.29
C ILE A 448 19.58 10.97 -0.87
N ALA A 449 19.30 10.44 0.32
CA ALA A 449 17.94 10.41 0.87
C ALA A 449 17.35 11.82 1.05
N GLN A 450 18.14 12.79 1.55
CA GLN A 450 17.71 14.19 1.69
C GLN A 450 17.43 14.87 0.35
N SER A 451 18.11 14.44 -0.71
CA SER A 451 17.88 14.90 -2.08
C SER A 451 16.69 14.20 -2.76
N GLY A 452 15.95 13.36 -2.02
CA GLY A 452 14.86 12.53 -2.56
C GLY A 452 15.33 11.45 -3.53
N GLY A 453 16.63 11.14 -3.51
CA GLY A 453 17.26 10.16 -4.37
C GLY A 453 17.34 8.76 -3.78
N HIS A 454 17.87 7.84 -4.57
CA HIS A 454 18.07 6.46 -4.20
C HIS A 454 19.49 6.01 -4.53
N ILE A 455 20.11 5.18 -3.69
CA ILE A 455 21.43 4.59 -3.94
C ILE A 455 21.33 3.06 -3.98
N GLN A 456 21.90 2.48 -5.03
CA GLN A 456 22.05 1.06 -5.22
C GLN A 456 23.52 0.69 -5.28
N VAL A 457 23.88 -0.44 -4.66
CA VAL A 457 25.26 -0.94 -4.64
C VAL A 457 25.30 -2.36 -5.19
N ASN A 458 26.26 -2.61 -6.06
CA ASN A 458 26.58 -3.93 -6.57
C ASN A 458 28.08 -4.16 -6.41
N SER A 459 28.47 -5.17 -5.64
CA SER A 459 29.87 -5.54 -5.46
C SER A 459 30.01 -7.05 -5.29
N LYS A 460 31.17 -7.58 -5.70
CA LYS A 460 31.60 -8.95 -5.43
C LYS A 460 33.10 -8.93 -5.17
N LEU A 461 33.59 -9.83 -4.32
CA LEU A 461 35.03 -10.01 -4.11
C LEU A 461 35.77 -10.18 -5.44
N GLY A 462 36.81 -9.39 -5.64
CA GLY A 462 37.66 -9.36 -6.84
C GLY A 462 37.05 -8.69 -8.08
N GLN A 463 35.84 -8.11 -8.00
CA GLN A 463 35.16 -7.48 -9.13
C GLN A 463 34.93 -5.97 -8.94
N GLY A 464 35.46 -5.39 -7.86
CA GLY A 464 35.23 -4.00 -7.48
C GLY A 464 33.83 -3.73 -6.94
N ALA A 465 33.49 -2.45 -6.83
CA ALA A 465 32.17 -2.00 -6.40
C ALA A 465 31.59 -0.98 -7.38
N VAL A 466 30.27 -1.02 -7.55
CA VAL A 466 29.52 -0.08 -8.38
C VAL A 466 28.40 0.53 -7.55
N PHE A 467 28.43 1.86 -7.43
CA PHE A 467 27.40 2.66 -6.78
C PHE A 467 26.59 3.37 -7.86
N LYS A 468 25.27 3.11 -7.91
CA LYS A 468 24.33 3.80 -8.79
C LYS A 468 23.42 4.70 -7.96
N ILE A 469 23.49 5.99 -8.22
CA ILE A 469 22.74 7.02 -7.50
C ILE A 469 21.70 7.60 -8.45
N TYR A 470 20.43 7.50 -8.08
CA TYR A 470 19.30 8.03 -8.83
C TYR A 470 18.79 9.29 -8.15
N LEU A 471 18.86 10.43 -8.83
CA LEU A 471 18.34 11.70 -8.34
C LEU A 471 17.10 12.10 -9.15
N PRO A 472 16.01 12.59 -8.52
CA PRO A 472 14.81 12.99 -9.24
C PRO A 472 15.11 14.09 -10.25
N GLN A 473 14.61 13.91 -11.47
CA GLN A 473 14.69 14.94 -12.50
C GLN A 473 13.85 16.16 -12.07
N VAL A 474 14.35 17.37 -12.33
CA VAL A 474 13.53 18.59 -12.26
C VAL A 474 12.46 18.50 -13.37
N GLY A 475 11.20 18.62 -12.96
CA GLY A 475 10.01 18.55 -13.81
C GLY A 475 9.87 19.72 -14.77
#